data_AF-A0A024GHU0-F1
#
_entry.id   AF-A0A024GHU0-F1
#
_cell.length_a   1.000
_cell.length_b   1.000
_cell.length_c   1.000
_cell.angle_alpha   90.00
_cell.angle_beta   90.00
_cell.angle_gamma   90.00
#
_symmetry.space_group_name_H-M   'P 1'
#
loop_
_entity.id
_entity.type
_entity.pdbx_description
1 polymer ?
#
loop_
_entity_poly.entity_id
_entity_poly.type
_entity_poly.pdbx_seq_one_letter_code
_entity_poly.pdbx_strand_id
1 'polypeptide(L)'
;MEKLNTNLEKDRFQDLTILSVLWLLIWTCCIYLIPAGSSGRNHTLIVNGIHGGVCTLVAVCTLYWNWTTTNSIAVTLSYFIVDLLAMIQSDGIKNIVKLRLSRLMDYLHHILGVVWGIIFFIQENSICDSTLGNPYVWMQTNEISTIFYNWFRLTNSNVAAVLFASSFFCSRIVFNTLYLVPRFLGECDVRYLYACMPFFVLQYAWFVMIVRKITRMFGFQRRKQN
;
A
#
# COMPACT_ATOMS: atom_id res chain seq x y z
N MET A 1 27.48 24.57 7.22
CA MET A 1 26.18 24.11 6.71
C MET A 1 26.22 22.62 6.35
N GLU A 2 27.23 22.14 5.62
CA GLU A 2 27.37 20.72 5.24
C GLU A 2 27.37 19.72 6.42
N LYS A 3 28.15 19.97 7.48
CA LYS A 3 28.14 19.14 8.71
C LYS A 3 26.80 19.10 9.46
N LEU A 4 25.97 20.14 9.33
CA LEU A 4 24.66 20.19 9.99
C LEU A 4 23.65 19.33 9.23
N ASN A 5 23.68 19.37 7.89
CA ASN A 5 22.85 18.51 7.04
C ASN A 5 23.18 17.03 7.19
N THR A 6 24.46 16.66 7.29
CA THR A 6 24.85 15.24 7.48
C THR A 6 24.38 14.65 8.81
N ASN A 7 24.35 15.45 9.87
CA ASN A 7 23.84 14.99 11.16
C ASN A 7 22.31 14.83 11.13
N LEU A 8 21.61 15.79 10.51
CA LEU A 8 20.15 15.72 10.37
C LEU A 8 19.70 14.52 9.52
N GLU A 9 20.40 14.22 8.43
CA GLU A 9 20.13 13.04 7.61
C GLU A 9 20.40 11.74 8.38
N LYS A 10 21.52 11.67 9.10
CA LYS A 10 21.87 10.51 9.92
C LYS A 10 20.80 10.22 10.98
N ASP A 11 20.31 11.25 11.65
CA ASP A 11 19.26 11.12 12.66
C ASP A 11 17.95 10.61 12.04
N ARG A 12 17.57 11.11 10.85
CA ARG A 12 16.37 10.63 10.12
C ARG A 12 16.46 9.17 9.71
N PHE A 13 17.61 8.71 9.23
CA PHE A 13 17.80 7.29 8.89
C PHE A 13 17.79 6.40 10.13
N GLN A 14 18.36 6.88 11.23
CA GLN A 14 18.31 6.16 12.51
C GLN A 14 16.87 6.03 13.00
N ASP A 15 16.09 7.10 12.94
CA ASP A 15 14.65 7.09 13.28
C ASP A 15 13.87 6.13 12.39
N LEU A 16 14.08 6.19 11.06
CA LEU A 16 13.43 5.26 10.14
C LEU A 16 13.77 3.81 10.47
N THR A 17 15.03 3.53 10.80
CA THR A 17 15.49 2.19 11.14
C THR A 17 14.82 1.69 12.42
N ILE A 18 14.86 2.49 13.49
CA ILE A 18 14.26 2.14 14.78
C ILE A 18 12.75 1.90 14.61
N LEU A 19 12.04 2.83 13.98
CA LEU A 19 10.60 2.72 13.74
C LEU A 19 10.28 1.51 12.86
N SER A 20 11.09 1.22 11.84
CA SER A 20 10.88 0.05 10.99
C SER A 20 11.07 -1.24 11.78
N VAL A 21 12.07 -1.34 12.65
CA VAL A 21 12.23 -2.53 13.52
C VAL A 21 11.02 -2.69 14.45
N LEU A 22 10.54 -1.62 15.06
CA LEU A 22 9.35 -1.67 15.92
C LEU A 22 8.10 -2.13 15.14
N TRP A 23 7.87 -1.57 13.95
CA TRP A 23 6.74 -1.97 13.11
C TRP A 23 6.89 -3.40 12.57
N LEU A 24 8.10 -3.84 12.21
CA LEU A 24 8.37 -5.24 11.85
C LEU A 24 7.96 -6.19 12.96
N LEU A 25 8.31 -5.88 14.22
CA LEU A 25 7.92 -6.66 15.39
C LEU A 25 6.39 -6.68 15.55
N ILE A 26 5.74 -5.52 15.45
CA ILE A 26 4.28 -5.40 15.55
C ILE A 26 3.59 -6.25 14.47
N TRP A 27 3.97 -6.09 13.20
CA TRP A 27 3.37 -6.84 12.09
C TRP A 27 3.58 -8.34 12.20
N THR A 28 4.78 -8.74 12.62
CA THR A 28 5.11 -10.14 12.88
C THR A 28 4.23 -10.69 14.00
N CYS A 29 4.11 -9.97 15.12
CA CYS A 29 3.21 -10.34 16.21
C CYS A 29 1.76 -10.45 15.74
N CYS A 30 1.26 -9.51 14.93
CA CYS A 30 -0.10 -9.58 14.39
C CYS A 30 -0.34 -10.87 13.58
N ILE A 31 0.62 -11.26 12.72
CA ILE A 31 0.53 -12.50 11.95
C ILE A 31 0.44 -13.74 12.86
N TYR A 32 1.23 -13.79 13.94
CA TYR A 32 1.26 -14.94 14.84
C TYR A 32 0.09 -14.98 15.84
N LEU A 33 -0.43 -13.83 16.25
CA LEU A 33 -1.52 -13.73 17.22
C LEU A 33 -2.90 -13.95 16.59
N ILE A 34 -3.06 -13.65 15.29
CA ILE A 34 -4.32 -13.86 14.61
C ILE A 34 -4.43 -15.33 14.18
N PRO A 35 -5.46 -16.06 14.65
CA PRO A 35 -5.62 -17.47 14.30
C PRO A 35 -5.79 -17.64 12.79
N ALA A 36 -5.12 -18.64 12.22
CA ALA A 36 -5.09 -18.88 10.78
C ALA A 36 -6.47 -19.17 10.15
N GLY A 37 -7.46 -19.53 10.99
CA GLY A 37 -8.82 -19.87 10.58
C GLY A 37 -8.88 -21.16 9.77
N SER A 38 -10.09 -21.49 9.28
CA SER A 38 -10.34 -22.73 8.53
C SER A 38 -9.63 -22.83 7.19
N SER A 39 -9.24 -21.71 6.58
CA SER A 39 -8.57 -21.68 5.28
C SER A 39 -7.04 -21.61 5.37
N GLY A 40 -6.49 -21.47 6.58
CA GLY A 40 -5.07 -21.20 6.81
C GLY A 40 -4.59 -19.82 6.33
N ARG A 41 -5.43 -19.03 5.64
CA ARG A 41 -5.08 -17.73 5.03
C ARG A 41 -5.82 -16.55 5.66
N ASN A 42 -6.71 -16.80 6.62
CA ASN A 42 -7.52 -15.74 7.22
C ASN A 42 -6.65 -14.75 8.00
N HIS A 43 -5.58 -15.22 8.63
CA HIS A 43 -4.65 -14.37 9.38
C HIS A 43 -3.96 -13.33 8.48
N THR A 44 -3.42 -13.73 7.32
CA THR A 44 -2.82 -12.80 6.35
C THR A 44 -3.83 -11.79 5.83
N LEU A 45 -5.07 -12.22 5.57
CA LEU A 45 -6.14 -11.31 5.11
C LEU A 45 -6.53 -10.28 6.18
N ILE A 46 -6.60 -10.69 7.44
CA ILE A 46 -6.92 -9.79 8.55
C ILE A 46 -5.77 -8.80 8.76
N VAL A 47 -4.52 -9.25 8.76
CA VAL A 47 -3.34 -8.38 8.89
C VAL A 47 -3.28 -7.36 7.76
N ASN A 48 -3.56 -7.76 6.52
CA ASN A 48 -3.67 -6.85 5.39
C ASN A 48 -4.79 -5.80 5.59
N GLY A 49 -5.94 -6.21 6.15
CA GLY A 49 -7.01 -5.28 6.52
C GLY A 49 -6.58 -4.27 7.59
N ILE A 50 -5.87 -4.72 8.63
CA ILE A 50 -5.34 -3.87 9.69
C ILE A 50 -4.33 -2.87 9.12
N HIS A 51 -3.41 -3.34 8.27
CA HIS A 51 -2.45 -2.50 7.56
C HIS A 51 -3.14 -1.39 6.78
N GLY A 52 -4.21 -1.72 6.04
CA GLY A 52 -4.97 -0.70 5.31
C GLY A 52 -5.55 0.39 6.22
N GLY A 53 -6.05 0.00 7.40
CA GLY A 53 -6.55 0.94 8.41
C GLY A 53 -5.45 1.79 9.03
N VAL A 54 -4.37 1.16 9.50
CA VAL A 54 -3.23 1.85 10.12
C VAL A 54 -2.58 2.81 9.14
N CYS A 55 -2.33 2.39 7.90
CA CYS A 55 -1.75 3.24 6.87
C CYS A 55 -2.65 4.43 6.55
N THR A 56 -3.95 4.21 6.39
CA THR A 56 -4.88 5.31 6.14
C THR A 56 -4.89 6.32 7.29
N LEU A 57 -4.88 5.84 8.54
CA LEU A 57 -4.84 6.70 9.72
C LEU A 57 -3.54 7.50 9.77
N VAL A 58 -2.40 6.85 9.58
CA VAL A 58 -1.09 7.49 9.61
C VAL A 58 -0.96 8.50 8.46
N ALA A 59 -1.52 8.20 7.28
CA ALA A 59 -1.63 9.17 6.20
C ALA A 59 -2.37 10.43 6.66
N VAL A 60 -3.58 10.28 7.19
CA VAL A 60 -4.40 11.37 7.72
C VAL A 60 -3.62 12.18 8.75
N CYS A 61 -2.89 11.53 9.67
CA CYS A 61 -2.06 12.24 10.64
C CYS A 61 -0.93 13.05 9.99
N THR A 62 -0.25 12.49 8.99
CA THR A 62 0.74 13.23 8.20
C THR A 62 0.13 14.45 7.53
N LEU A 63 -1.10 14.35 7.02
CA LEU A 63 -1.73 15.44 6.26
C LEU A 63 -2.29 16.56 7.12
N TYR A 64 -3.09 16.18 8.11
CA TYR A 64 -3.90 17.12 8.87
C TYR A 64 -3.19 17.58 10.13
N TRP A 65 -2.26 16.78 10.65
CA TRP A 65 -1.50 17.09 11.87
C TRP A 65 0.00 17.25 11.63
N ASN A 66 0.46 17.28 10.37
CA ASN A 66 1.86 17.47 10.00
C ASN A 66 2.82 16.49 10.69
N TRP A 67 2.39 15.24 10.92
CA TRP A 67 3.28 14.21 11.43
C TRP A 67 4.40 13.92 10.44
N THR A 68 5.57 13.57 10.96
CA THR A 68 6.71 13.22 10.10
C THR A 68 6.38 12.03 9.21
N THR A 69 6.81 12.09 7.96
CA THR A 69 6.66 11.03 6.97
C THR A 69 7.44 9.76 7.33
N THR A 70 8.44 9.89 8.19
CA THR A 70 9.28 8.77 8.68
C THR A 70 8.42 7.64 9.25
N ASN A 71 7.43 7.94 10.10
CA ASN A 71 6.58 6.89 10.66
C ASN A 71 5.70 6.25 9.59
N SER A 72 5.13 7.06 8.69
CA SER A 72 4.29 6.59 7.58
C SER A 72 5.04 5.63 6.65
N ILE A 73 6.32 5.92 6.39
CA ILE A 73 7.21 5.07 5.60
C ILE A 73 7.61 3.83 6.40
N ALA A 74 7.94 3.97 7.68
CA ALA A 74 8.30 2.83 8.53
C ALA A 74 7.18 1.80 8.63
N VAL A 75 5.94 2.25 8.85
CA VAL A 75 4.72 1.43 8.90
C VAL A 75 4.59 0.59 7.64
N THR A 76 4.63 1.23 6.47
CA THR A 76 4.37 0.61 5.18
C THR A 76 5.53 -0.26 4.70
N LEU A 77 6.77 0.21 4.86
CA LEU A 77 7.98 -0.53 4.51
C LEU A 77 8.05 -1.85 5.29
N SER A 78 7.83 -1.76 6.60
CA SER A 78 7.85 -2.94 7.49
C SER A 78 6.75 -3.92 7.12
N TYR A 79 5.53 -3.43 6.87
CA TYR A 79 4.43 -4.28 6.42
C TYR A 79 4.78 -5.00 5.12
N PHE A 80 5.28 -4.27 4.12
CA PHE A 80 5.60 -4.88 2.83
C PHE A 80 6.68 -5.96 2.94
N ILE A 81 7.66 -5.79 3.84
CA ILE A 81 8.65 -6.83 4.11
C ILE A 81 7.99 -8.05 4.76
N VAL A 82 7.23 -7.85 5.85
CA VAL A 82 6.59 -8.96 6.58
C VAL A 82 5.63 -9.73 5.69
N ASP A 83 4.73 -9.04 4.98
CA ASP A 83 3.75 -9.69 4.11
C ASP A 83 4.45 -10.37 2.93
N LEU A 84 5.48 -9.77 2.32
CA LEU A 84 6.26 -10.43 1.25
C LEU A 84 6.88 -11.75 1.73
N LEU A 85 7.46 -11.78 2.93
CA LEU A 85 8.02 -13.00 3.51
C LEU A 85 6.93 -14.04 3.77
N ALA A 86 5.77 -13.64 4.31
CA ALA A 86 4.63 -14.51 4.52
C ALA A 86 4.08 -15.07 3.20
N MET A 87 4.05 -14.25 2.14
CA MET A 87 3.67 -14.67 0.79
C MET A 87 4.65 -15.72 0.24
N ILE A 88 5.96 -15.47 0.33
CA ILE A 88 7.02 -16.42 -0.10
C ILE A 88 6.89 -17.74 0.66
N GLN A 89 6.68 -17.69 1.97
CA GLN A 89 6.51 -18.88 2.80
C GLN A 89 5.24 -19.66 2.41
N SER A 90 4.13 -18.97 2.17
CA SER A 90 2.86 -19.60 1.80
C SER A 90 2.85 -20.20 0.39
N ASP A 91 3.47 -19.53 -0.58
CA ASP A 91 3.37 -19.92 -2.00
C ASP A 91 4.54 -20.83 -2.41
N GLY A 92 5.68 -20.72 -1.72
CA GLY A 92 6.91 -21.44 -2.00
C GLY A 92 7.68 -20.86 -3.19
N ILE A 93 8.98 -20.59 -3.01
CA ILE A 93 9.84 -19.90 -3.99
C ILE A 93 9.77 -20.54 -5.39
N LYS A 94 9.76 -21.88 -5.47
CA LYS A 94 9.74 -22.62 -6.74
C LYS A 94 8.46 -22.43 -7.56
N ASN A 95 7.38 -21.96 -6.94
CA ASN A 95 6.07 -21.83 -7.58
C ASN A 95 5.74 -20.40 -8.01
N ILE A 96 6.55 -19.39 -7.63
CA ILE A 96 6.22 -17.97 -7.82
C ILE A 96 5.87 -17.67 -9.28
N VAL A 97 6.67 -18.15 -10.24
CA VAL A 97 6.44 -17.91 -11.68
C VAL A 97 5.20 -18.61 -12.25
N LYS A 98 4.62 -19.56 -11.52
CA LYS A 98 3.41 -20.30 -11.90
C LYS A 98 2.14 -19.71 -11.28
N LEU A 99 2.27 -18.65 -10.48
CA LEU A 99 1.14 -18.01 -9.81
C LEU A 99 0.25 -17.28 -10.81
N ARG A 100 -1.02 -17.12 -10.44
CA ARG A 100 -1.97 -16.32 -11.22
C ARG A 100 -1.51 -14.86 -11.26
N LEU A 101 -1.81 -14.16 -12.36
CA LEU A 101 -1.43 -12.76 -12.56
C LEU A 101 -1.77 -11.86 -11.37
N SER A 102 -2.96 -12.00 -10.76
CA SER A 102 -3.35 -11.21 -9.59
C SER A 102 -2.35 -11.34 -8.43
N ARG A 103 -1.83 -12.56 -8.21
CA ARG A 103 -0.88 -12.84 -7.14
C ARG A 103 0.54 -12.38 -7.50
N LEU A 104 0.94 -12.50 -8.76
CA LEU A 104 2.20 -11.92 -9.26
C LEU A 104 2.21 -10.39 -9.11
N MET A 105 1.08 -9.73 -9.34
CA MET A 105 0.94 -8.30 -9.10
C MET A 105 1.08 -7.93 -7.62
N ASP A 106 0.57 -8.76 -6.70
CA ASP A 106 0.81 -8.55 -5.26
C ASP A 106 2.31 -8.60 -4.94
N TYR A 107 3.07 -9.54 -5.51
CA TYR A 107 4.53 -9.59 -5.34
C TYR A 107 5.21 -8.33 -5.86
N LEU A 108 4.85 -7.92 -7.08
CA LEU A 108 5.40 -6.71 -7.69
C LEU A 108 5.08 -5.47 -6.85
N HIS A 109 3.86 -5.36 -6.32
CA HIS A 109 3.46 -4.28 -5.43
C HIS A 109 4.36 -4.17 -4.20
N HIS A 110 4.61 -5.29 -3.53
CA HIS A 110 5.38 -5.32 -2.30
C HIS A 110 6.85 -5.00 -2.57
N ILE A 111 7.43 -5.57 -3.62
CA ILE A 111 8.82 -5.29 -4.03
C ILE A 111 8.97 -3.81 -4.38
N LEU A 112 8.09 -3.27 -5.25
CA LEU A 112 8.11 -1.85 -5.58
C LEU A 112 7.89 -1.00 -4.33
N GLY A 113 7.02 -1.43 -3.42
CA GLY A 113 6.76 -0.81 -2.13
C GLY A 113 8.00 -0.64 -1.28
N VAL A 114 8.80 -1.71 -1.16
CA VAL A 114 10.05 -1.68 -0.39
C VAL A 114 11.09 -0.81 -1.07
N VAL A 115 11.36 -1.06 -2.37
CA VAL A 115 12.47 -0.40 -3.06
C VAL A 115 12.18 1.09 -3.21
N TRP A 116 10.98 1.49 -3.65
CA TRP A 116 10.66 2.90 -3.83
C TRP A 116 10.46 3.62 -2.51
N GLY A 117 9.99 2.93 -1.46
CA GLY A 117 9.89 3.52 -0.12
C GLY A 117 11.23 3.96 0.43
N ILE A 118 12.28 3.16 0.21
CA ILE A 118 13.64 3.55 0.56
C ILE A 118 14.09 4.71 -0.33
N ILE A 119 14.07 4.56 -1.67
CA ILE A 119 14.60 5.59 -2.58
C ILE A 119 13.96 6.96 -2.36
N PHE A 120 12.63 7.01 -2.25
CA PHE A 120 11.91 8.26 -2.06
C PHE A 120 12.00 8.82 -0.65
N PHE A 121 12.35 8.03 0.36
CA PHE A 121 12.73 8.57 1.67
C PHE A 121 14.07 9.33 1.58
N ILE A 122 15.07 8.73 0.93
CA ILE A 122 16.40 9.35 0.76
C ILE A 122 16.27 10.67 -0.01
N GLN A 123 15.43 10.69 -1.04
CA GLN A 123 15.31 11.83 -1.95
C GLN A 123 14.17 12.80 -1.59
N GLU A 124 13.46 12.58 -0.48
CA GLU A 124 12.29 13.37 -0.09
C GLU A 124 12.56 14.88 -0.07
N ASN A 125 13.64 15.28 0.60
CA ASN A 125 13.98 16.68 0.82
C ASN A 125 14.62 17.35 -0.40
N SER A 126 14.96 16.58 -1.43
CA SER A 126 15.69 17.07 -2.61
C SER A 126 14.84 17.13 -3.87
N ILE A 127 13.59 16.66 -3.82
CA ILE A 127 12.76 16.48 -5.01
C ILE A 127 11.49 17.31 -5.01
N CYS A 128 10.83 17.44 -3.86
CA CYS A 128 9.58 18.18 -3.73
C CYS A 128 9.78 19.39 -2.82
N ASP A 129 8.98 20.44 -3.04
CA ASP A 129 8.85 21.54 -2.11
C ASP A 129 8.47 21.00 -0.71
N SER A 130 9.10 21.55 0.32
CA SER A 130 8.89 21.12 1.71
C SER A 130 7.45 21.32 2.19
N THR A 131 6.68 22.20 1.53
CA THR A 131 5.27 22.45 1.81
C THR A 131 4.31 21.34 1.34
N LEU A 132 4.71 20.53 0.36
CA LEU A 132 3.92 19.38 -0.10
C LEU A 132 4.14 18.13 0.77
N GLY A 133 5.35 17.99 1.31
CA GLY A 133 5.83 16.74 1.90
C GLY A 133 6.09 15.66 0.84
N ASN A 134 6.26 14.41 1.27
CA ASN A 134 6.57 13.28 0.38
C ASN A 134 5.31 12.64 -0.21
N PRO A 135 4.96 12.87 -1.48
CA PRO A 135 3.65 12.45 -1.96
C PRO A 135 3.63 10.96 -2.34
N TYR A 136 4.80 10.31 -2.41
CA TYR A 136 4.86 8.84 -2.43
C TYR A 136 4.27 8.22 -1.16
N VAL A 137 4.44 8.85 0.01
CA VAL A 137 3.80 8.38 1.25
C VAL A 137 2.30 8.24 1.05
N TRP A 138 1.69 9.18 0.34
CA TRP A 138 0.26 9.24 0.12
C TRP A 138 -0.18 8.17 -0.88
N MET A 139 0.60 8.01 -1.95
CA MET A 139 0.42 6.92 -2.91
C MET A 139 0.54 5.54 -2.25
N GLN A 140 1.35 5.39 -1.21
CA GLN A 140 1.53 4.11 -0.52
C GLN A 140 0.41 3.90 0.52
N THR A 141 0.26 4.85 1.45
CA THR A 141 -0.56 4.72 2.66
C THR A 141 -2.07 4.86 2.47
N ASN A 142 -2.52 5.34 1.31
CA ASN A 142 -3.96 5.50 1.03
C ASN A 142 -4.68 4.17 0.73
N GLU A 143 -4.78 3.32 1.74
CA GLU A 143 -5.20 1.91 1.65
C GLU A 143 -6.60 1.62 2.18
N ILE A 144 -7.48 2.61 2.23
CA ILE A 144 -8.84 2.43 2.76
C ILE A 144 -9.61 1.30 2.07
N SER A 145 -9.36 1.06 0.78
CA SER A 145 -9.94 -0.05 0.02
C SER A 145 -9.53 -1.43 0.50
N THR A 146 -8.37 -1.56 1.14
CA THR A 146 -7.83 -2.83 1.59
C THR A 146 -8.72 -3.45 2.68
N ILE A 147 -9.35 -2.64 3.53
CA ILE A 147 -10.30 -3.11 4.56
C ILE A 147 -11.49 -3.83 3.89
N PHE A 148 -12.12 -3.16 2.92
CA PHE A 148 -13.28 -3.71 2.22
C PHE A 148 -12.92 -4.88 1.31
N TYR A 149 -11.73 -4.87 0.71
CA TYR A 149 -11.22 -6.00 -0.06
C TYR A 149 -11.13 -7.28 0.78
N ASN A 150 -10.56 -7.18 1.98
CA ASN A 150 -10.43 -8.32 2.87
C ASN A 150 -11.79 -8.78 3.40
N TRP A 151 -12.68 -7.84 3.76
CA TRP A 151 -14.06 -8.17 4.12
C TRP A 151 -14.77 -8.92 2.98
N PHE A 152 -14.62 -8.46 1.75
CA PHE A 152 -15.19 -9.09 0.58
C PHE A 152 -14.63 -10.50 0.35
N ARG A 153 -13.32 -10.71 0.52
CA ARG A 153 -12.69 -12.03 0.39
C ARG A 153 -13.12 -13.03 1.46
N LEU A 154 -13.35 -12.55 2.68
CA LEU A 154 -13.73 -13.39 3.80
C LEU A 154 -15.22 -13.79 3.76
N THR A 155 -16.08 -12.90 3.25
CA THR A 155 -17.54 -13.07 3.35
C THR A 155 -18.28 -13.24 2.03
N ASN A 156 -17.65 -12.92 0.90
CA ASN A 156 -18.30 -12.79 -0.42
C ASN A 156 -19.52 -11.83 -0.42
N SER A 157 -19.58 -10.87 0.51
CA SER A 157 -20.67 -9.91 0.60
C SER A 157 -20.69 -8.95 -0.61
N ASN A 158 -21.85 -8.79 -1.24
CA ASN A 158 -22.06 -7.83 -2.34
C ASN A 158 -21.81 -6.39 -1.88
N VAL A 159 -22.20 -6.05 -0.64
CA VAL A 159 -21.96 -4.72 -0.06
C VAL A 159 -20.45 -4.46 0.08
N ALA A 160 -19.70 -5.43 0.60
CA ALA A 160 -18.25 -5.33 0.72
C ALA A 160 -17.58 -5.19 -0.66
N ALA A 161 -18.09 -5.85 -1.69
CA ALA A 161 -17.59 -5.74 -3.06
C ALA A 161 -17.77 -4.32 -3.64
N VAL A 162 -18.96 -3.73 -3.44
CA VAL A 162 -19.27 -2.36 -3.90
C VAL A 162 -18.43 -1.34 -3.13
N LEU A 163 -18.32 -1.47 -1.81
CA LEU A 163 -17.47 -0.61 -0.99
C LEU A 163 -16.01 -0.70 -1.40
N PHE A 164 -15.49 -1.91 -1.63
CA PHE A 164 -14.13 -2.11 -2.13
C PHE A 164 -13.90 -1.40 -3.47
N ALA A 165 -14.78 -1.59 -4.46
CA ALA A 165 -14.59 -0.99 -5.77
C ALA A 165 -14.72 0.54 -5.76
N SER A 166 -15.71 1.06 -5.04
CA SER A 166 -15.92 2.51 -4.93
C SER A 166 -14.78 3.17 -4.17
N SER A 167 -14.36 2.62 -3.02
CA SER A 167 -13.27 3.19 -2.26
C SER A 167 -11.92 3.07 -3.00
N PHE A 168 -11.66 1.97 -3.71
CA PHE A 168 -10.46 1.84 -4.56
C PHE A 168 -10.48 2.87 -5.69
N PHE A 169 -11.61 3.05 -6.36
CA PHE A 169 -11.74 4.06 -7.41
C PHE A 169 -11.47 5.47 -6.86
N CYS A 170 -12.15 5.86 -5.78
CA CYS A 170 -11.98 7.20 -5.21
C CYS A 170 -10.55 7.42 -4.68
N SER A 171 -9.99 6.47 -3.94
CA SER A 171 -8.73 6.66 -3.24
C SER A 171 -7.49 6.40 -4.11
N ARG A 172 -7.54 5.41 -5.02
CA ARG A 172 -6.39 5.03 -5.84
C ARG A 172 -6.44 5.59 -7.25
N ILE A 173 -7.63 5.84 -7.81
CA ILE A 173 -7.76 6.34 -9.17
C ILE A 173 -7.99 7.85 -9.15
N VAL A 174 -9.10 8.30 -8.57
CA VAL A 174 -9.49 9.72 -8.59
C VAL A 174 -8.49 10.56 -7.81
N PHE A 175 -8.22 10.22 -6.55
CA PHE A 175 -7.29 10.99 -5.71
C PHE A 175 -5.88 11.01 -6.28
N ASN A 176 -5.30 9.87 -6.62
CA ASN A 176 -3.93 9.85 -7.14
C ASN A 176 -3.80 10.59 -8.48
N THR A 177 -4.82 10.54 -9.34
CA THR A 177 -4.73 11.12 -10.70
C THR A 177 -5.12 12.59 -10.74
N LEU A 178 -6.22 12.95 -10.07
CA LEU A 178 -6.77 14.30 -10.14
C LEU A 178 -6.23 15.22 -9.05
N TYR A 179 -5.70 14.67 -7.96
CA TYR A 179 -5.11 15.46 -6.88
C TYR A 179 -3.59 15.32 -6.84
N LEU A 180 -3.03 14.11 -6.74
CA LEU A 180 -1.56 13.95 -6.59
C LEU A 180 -0.78 14.31 -7.85
N VAL A 181 -1.22 13.91 -9.06
CA VAL A 181 -0.47 14.23 -10.29
C VAL A 181 -0.33 15.74 -10.52
N PRO A 182 -1.39 16.57 -10.44
CA PRO A 182 -1.23 18.02 -10.58
C PRO A 182 -0.28 18.61 -9.53
N ARG A 183 -0.36 18.14 -8.28
CA ARG A 183 0.55 18.55 -7.20
C ARG A 183 2.01 18.19 -7.51
N PHE A 184 2.27 16.97 -7.99
CA PHE A 184 3.60 16.57 -8.43
C PHE A 184 4.15 17.48 -9.52
N LEU A 185 3.34 17.84 -10.50
CA LEU A 185 3.76 18.71 -11.61
C LEU A 185 4.01 20.16 -11.19
N GLY A 186 3.33 20.63 -10.14
CA GLY A 186 3.47 22.00 -9.64
C GLY A 186 4.60 22.17 -8.61
N GLU A 187 4.91 21.14 -7.83
CA GLU A 187 5.69 21.26 -6.59
C GLU A 187 6.85 20.25 -6.49
N CYS A 188 7.05 19.38 -7.48
CA CYS A 188 8.15 18.41 -7.51
C CYS A 188 8.87 18.37 -8.86
N ASP A 189 10.07 17.77 -8.88
CA ASP A 189 10.74 17.40 -10.12
C ASP A 189 9.93 16.35 -10.91
N VAL A 190 9.67 16.60 -12.19
CA VAL A 190 8.89 15.71 -13.07
C VAL A 190 9.45 14.29 -13.16
N ARG A 191 10.76 14.09 -12.95
CA ARG A 191 11.40 12.77 -12.90
C ARG A 191 10.84 11.90 -11.78
N TYR A 192 10.40 12.51 -10.69
CA TYR A 192 9.74 11.82 -9.60
C TYR A 192 8.41 11.21 -10.03
N LEU A 193 7.60 11.98 -10.77
CA LEU A 193 6.35 11.49 -11.33
C LEU A 193 6.59 10.28 -12.24
N TYR A 194 7.63 10.34 -13.09
CA TYR A 194 8.01 9.19 -13.93
C TYR A 194 8.43 7.97 -13.10
N ALA A 195 9.20 8.18 -12.02
CA ALA A 195 9.60 7.11 -11.12
C ALA A 195 8.37 6.46 -10.41
N CYS A 196 7.31 7.23 -10.16
CA CYS A 196 6.06 6.73 -9.59
C CYS A 196 5.14 6.01 -10.60
N MET A 197 5.36 6.13 -11.91
CA MET A 197 4.49 5.54 -12.95
C MET A 197 4.19 4.04 -12.77
N PRO A 198 5.14 3.17 -12.38
CA PRO A 198 4.85 1.77 -12.13
C PRO A 198 3.73 1.54 -11.12
N PHE A 199 3.62 2.37 -10.07
CA PHE A 199 2.54 2.28 -9.09
C PHE A 199 1.19 2.67 -9.67
N PHE A 200 1.14 3.76 -10.45
CA PHE A 200 -0.08 4.16 -11.13
C PHE A 200 -0.57 3.05 -12.06
N VAL A 201 0.31 2.52 -12.92
CA VAL A 201 -0.02 1.43 -13.84
C VAL A 201 -0.59 0.22 -13.11
N LEU A 202 0.03 -0.16 -11.99
CA LEU A 202 -0.44 -1.28 -11.16
C LEU A 202 -1.85 -1.04 -10.61
N GLN A 203 -2.13 0.16 -10.10
CA GLN A 203 -3.43 0.54 -9.57
C GLN A 203 -4.52 0.53 -10.65
N TYR A 204 -4.23 1.06 -11.84
CA TYR A 204 -5.16 1.01 -12.98
C TYR A 204 -5.45 -0.44 -13.42
N ALA A 205 -4.41 -1.27 -13.52
CA ALA A 205 -4.56 -2.68 -13.88
C ALA A 205 -5.44 -3.41 -12.87
N TRP A 206 -5.22 -3.20 -11.56
CA TRP A 206 -6.09 -3.75 -10.52
C TRP A 206 -7.51 -3.24 -10.62
N PHE A 207 -7.74 -1.95 -10.85
CA PHE A 207 -9.09 -1.42 -11.00
C PHE A 207 -9.86 -2.11 -12.13
N VAL A 208 -9.23 -2.30 -13.28
CA VAL A 208 -9.83 -3.05 -14.41
C VAL A 208 -10.18 -4.49 -13.99
N MET A 209 -9.31 -5.17 -13.25
CA MET A 209 -9.57 -6.52 -12.74
C MET A 209 -10.73 -6.56 -11.75
N ILE A 210 -10.81 -5.57 -10.85
CA ILE A 210 -11.89 -5.44 -9.86
C ILE A 210 -13.24 -5.26 -10.57
N VAL A 211 -13.33 -4.31 -11.50
CA VAL A 211 -14.55 -4.04 -12.27
C VAL A 211 -14.97 -5.28 -13.07
N ARG A 212 -14.03 -5.96 -13.74
CA ARG A 212 -14.31 -7.22 -14.46
C ARG A 212 -14.82 -8.34 -13.55
N LYS A 213 -14.28 -8.46 -12.34
CA LYS A 213 -14.75 -9.47 -11.37
C LYS A 213 -16.16 -9.16 -10.90
N ILE A 214 -16.42 -7.92 -10.53
CA ILE A 214 -17.72 -7.48 -10.00
C ILE A 214 -18.83 -7.58 -11.05
N THR A 215 -18.58 -7.11 -12.27
CA THR A 215 -19.53 -7.21 -13.38
C THR A 215 -19.90 -8.66 -13.69
N ARG A 216 -18.94 -9.59 -13.68
CA ARG A 216 -19.21 -11.02 -13.86
C ARG A 216 -20.06 -11.59 -12.74
N MET A 217 -19.80 -11.21 -11.48
CA MET A 217 -20.58 -11.70 -10.34
C MET A 217 -22.05 -11.27 -10.40
N PHE A 218 -22.30 -9.98 -10.66
CA PHE A 218 -23.67 -9.49 -10.79
C PHE A 218 -24.36 -10.01 -12.07
N GLY A 219 -23.63 -10.15 -13.17
CA GLY A 219 -24.15 -10.73 -14.41
C GLY A 219 -24.55 -12.22 -14.27
N PHE A 220 -23.80 -13.00 -13.49
CA PHE A 220 -24.12 -14.40 -13.22
C PHE A 220 -25.30 -14.56 -12.25
N GLN A 221 -25.44 -13.67 -11.25
CA GLN A 221 -26.59 -13.70 -10.35
C GLN A 221 -27.90 -13.43 -11.11
N ARG A 222 -27.91 -12.49 -12.07
CA ARG A 222 -29.07 -12.24 -12.94
C ARG A 222 -29.49 -13.45 -13.76
N ARG A 223 -28.54 -14.26 -14.24
CA ARG A 223 -28.84 -15.48 -15.02
C ARG A 223 -29.33 -16.66 -14.19
N LYS A 224 -29.15 -16.64 -12.87
CA LYS A 224 -29.73 -17.66 -11.97
C LYS A 224 -31.15 -17.33 -11.52
N GLN A 225 -31.59 -16.09 -11.71
CA GLN A 225 -32.90 -15.60 -11.29
C GLN A 225 -33.92 -15.53 -12.44
N ASN A 226 -33.45 -15.66 -13.69
CA ASN A 226 -34.25 -15.79 -14.90
C ASN A 226 -34.17 -17.22 -15.42
#